data_AF-A0A932MXY6-F1
#
_entry.id   AF-A0A932MXY6-F1
#
_cell.length_a   1.000
_cell.length_b   1.000
_cell.length_c   1.000
_cell.angle_alpha   90.00
_cell.angle_beta   90.00
_cell.angle_gamma   90.00
#
_symmetry.space_group_name_H-M   'P 1'
#
loop_
_entity.id
_entity.type
_entity.pdbx_description
1 polymer ?
#
loop_
_entity_poly.entity_id
_entity_poly.type
_entity_poly.pdbx_seq_one_letter_code
_entity_poly.pdbx_strand_id
1 'polypeptide(L)'
;MTAWDIGVLARAAHAEIRGGALPVSVEAVGTDSRSLPPNALFVALRGPRYDGHAFAAQAVAAGARAVMVDPSGDAAVARLAVPRLVVSDTLRALADLARLVRRSRGKPVVAVTGSNGKTTT
;
A
#
# COMPACT_ATOMS: atom_id res chain seq x y z
N MET A 1 -2.14 14.08 -10.87
CA MET A 1 -2.21 12.82 -10.11
C MET A 1 -3.48 12.84 -9.28
N THR A 2 -4.23 11.74 -9.25
CA THR A 2 -5.48 11.67 -8.47
C THR A 2 -5.15 11.21 -7.06
N ALA A 3 -5.41 12.06 -6.07
CA ALA A 3 -5.32 11.67 -4.66
C ALA A 3 -6.48 10.72 -4.32
N TRP A 4 -6.19 9.65 -3.57
CA TRP A 4 -7.14 8.65 -3.12
C TRP A 4 -7.45 8.88 -1.64
N ASP A 5 -8.74 8.94 -1.31
CA ASP A 5 -9.19 8.92 0.07
C ASP A 5 -8.88 7.55 0.72
N ILE A 6 -8.32 7.59 1.93
CA ILE A 6 -7.90 6.38 2.62
C ILE A 6 -9.07 5.45 2.95
N GLY A 7 -10.28 5.99 3.16
CA GLY A 7 -11.51 5.22 3.36
C GLY A 7 -11.95 4.48 2.10
N VAL A 8 -11.75 5.05 0.91
CA VAL A 8 -11.98 4.35 -0.37
C VAL A 8 -11.00 3.18 -0.51
N LEU A 9 -9.72 3.41 -0.23
CA LEU A 9 -8.70 2.35 -0.31
C LEU A 9 -8.96 1.25 0.73
N ALA A 10 -9.35 1.62 1.95
CA ALA A 10 -9.68 0.65 2.99
C ALA A 10 -10.86 -0.25 2.59
N ARG A 11 -11.94 0.32 2.04
CA ARG A 11 -13.08 -0.48 1.54
C ARG A 11 -12.67 -1.43 0.43
N ALA A 12 -11.85 -0.96 -0.51
CA ALA A 12 -11.39 -1.79 -1.62
C ALA A 12 -10.45 -2.92 -1.18
N ALA A 13 -9.63 -2.66 -0.16
CA ALA A 13 -8.69 -3.63 0.41
C ALA A 13 -9.30 -4.51 1.52
N HIS A 14 -10.58 -4.33 1.85
CA HIS A 14 -11.22 -4.97 3.00
C HIS A 14 -10.46 -4.72 4.32
N ALA A 15 -9.95 -3.50 4.48
CA ALA A 15 -9.13 -3.09 5.62
C ALA A 15 -9.96 -2.44 6.73
N GLU A 16 -9.57 -2.71 7.97
CA GLU A 16 -9.97 -1.92 9.12
C GLU A 16 -9.00 -0.75 9.29
N ILE A 17 -9.50 0.48 9.42
CA ILE A 17 -8.66 1.65 9.69
C ILE A 17 -8.46 1.79 11.20
N ARG A 18 -7.21 1.88 11.65
CA ARG A 18 -6.86 2.08 13.05
C ARG A 18 -5.83 3.19 13.25
N GLY A 19 -6.04 4.00 14.29
CA GLY A 19 -5.12 5.08 14.66
C GLY A 19 -5.01 6.19 13.60
N GLY A 20 -4.14 7.17 13.88
CA GLY A 20 -3.94 8.33 13.03
C GLY A 20 -5.12 9.31 12.99
N ALA A 21 -4.85 10.53 12.50
CA ALA A 21 -5.91 11.51 12.23
C ALA A 21 -6.56 11.22 10.87
N LEU A 22 -7.87 11.42 10.78
CA LEU A 22 -8.66 11.32 9.56
C LEU A 22 -9.38 12.66 9.30
N PRO A 23 -9.72 13.00 8.05
CA PRO A 23 -9.46 12.24 6.81
C PRO A 23 -8.01 12.37 6.31
N VAL A 24 -7.54 11.36 5.59
CA VAL A 24 -6.23 11.37 4.93
C VAL A 24 -6.39 10.95 3.48
N SER A 25 -5.69 11.65 2.60
CA SER A 25 -5.54 11.29 1.20
C SER A 25 -4.09 10.90 0.89
N VAL A 26 -3.94 9.93 -0.02
CA VAL A 26 -2.65 9.47 -0.52
C VAL A 26 -2.57 9.59 -2.04
N GLU A 27 -1.39 9.91 -2.55
CA GLU A 27 -1.16 10.15 -3.98
C GLU A 27 -0.53 8.96 -4.70
N ALA A 28 0.07 8.04 -3.92
CA ALA A 28 0.72 6.84 -4.41
C ALA A 28 0.54 5.67 -3.44
N VAL A 29 0.76 4.46 -3.94
CA VAL A 29 0.84 3.23 -3.15
C VAL A 29 2.15 2.55 -3.50
N GLY A 30 2.92 2.10 -2.51
CA GLY A 30 4.21 1.44 -2.74
C GLY A 30 4.61 0.50 -1.62
N THR A 31 5.52 -0.41 -1.91
CA THR A 31 5.96 -1.50 -1.02
C THR A 31 7.42 -1.40 -0.61
N ASP A 32 8.21 -0.54 -1.25
CA ASP A 32 9.63 -0.33 -0.94
C ASP A 32 9.78 1.04 -0.25
N SER A 33 10.15 1.03 1.03
CA SER A 33 10.32 2.24 1.84
C SER A 33 11.46 3.14 1.34
N ARG A 34 12.39 2.61 0.51
CA ARG A 34 13.57 3.34 0.02
C ARG A 34 13.27 4.24 -1.17
N SER A 35 12.20 3.94 -1.91
CA SER A 35 11.80 4.68 -3.13
C SER A 35 10.37 5.20 -3.06
N LEU A 36 9.74 5.11 -1.88
CA LEU A 36 8.38 5.58 -1.67
C LEU A 36 8.33 7.12 -1.74
N PRO A 37 7.51 7.70 -2.62
CA PRO A 37 7.35 9.16 -2.66
C PRO A 37 6.58 9.65 -1.43
N PRO A 38 6.71 10.95 -1.07
CA PRO A 38 5.87 11.57 -0.06
C PRO A 38 4.38 11.43 -0.40
N ASN A 39 3.53 11.55 0.63
CA ASN A 39 2.08 11.44 0.53
C ASN A 39 1.59 10.05 0.04
N ALA A 40 2.41 9.00 0.17
CA ALA A 40 2.04 7.65 -0.23
C ALA A 40 1.42 6.81 0.90
N LEU A 41 0.71 5.75 0.50
CA LEU A 41 0.41 4.59 1.34
C LEU A 41 1.55 3.57 1.20
N PHE A 42 2.19 3.22 2.32
CA PHE A 42 3.16 2.15 2.37
C PHE A 42 2.48 0.80 2.64
N VAL A 43 2.74 -0.22 1.84
CA VAL A 43 2.21 -1.57 2.03
C VAL A 43 3.30 -2.50 2.53
N ALA A 44 3.17 -2.94 3.78
CA ALA A 44 4.13 -3.82 4.44
C ALA A 44 3.94 -5.28 3.98
N LEU A 45 4.63 -5.69 2.92
CA LEU A 45 4.62 -7.07 2.48
C LEU A 45 5.58 -7.94 3.30
N ARG A 46 5.15 -9.15 3.64
CA ARG A 46 6.02 -10.18 4.19
C ARG A 46 6.52 -11.10 3.08
N GLY A 47 7.84 -11.20 2.96
CA GLY A 47 8.51 -12.14 2.06
C GLY A 47 9.38 -13.14 2.83
N PRO A 48 9.98 -14.12 2.13
CA PRO A 48 10.80 -15.16 2.77
C PRO A 48 12.05 -14.64 3.49
N ARG A 49 12.55 -13.46 3.09
CA ARG A 49 13.79 -12.85 3.60
C ARG A 49 13.58 -11.56 4.38
N TYR A 50 12.43 -10.90 4.20
CA TYR A 50 12.19 -9.57 4.71
C TYR A 50 10.75 -9.43 5.18
N ASP A 51 10.58 -8.75 6.31
CA ASP A 51 9.29 -8.34 6.82
C ASP A 51 9.13 -6.81 6.64
N GLY A 52 8.24 -6.40 5.73
CA GLY A 52 7.94 -5.00 5.42
C GLY A 52 7.51 -4.18 6.63
N HIS A 53 6.96 -4.81 7.67
CA HIS A 53 6.46 -4.13 8.87
C HIS A 53 7.59 -3.41 9.63
N ALA A 54 8.81 -3.97 9.59
CA ALA A 54 9.99 -3.36 10.20
C ALA A 54 10.36 -2.01 9.55
N PHE A 55 9.94 -1.77 8.31
CA PHE A 55 10.26 -0.57 7.54
C PHE A 55 9.16 0.49 7.55
N ALA A 56 8.02 0.23 8.21
CA ALA A 56 6.91 1.17 8.27
C ALA A 56 7.29 2.51 8.91
N ALA A 57 8.12 2.49 9.96
CA ALA A 57 8.61 3.72 10.59
C ALA A 57 9.47 4.56 9.63
N GLN A 58 10.33 3.90 8.85
CA GLN A 58 11.14 4.57 7.83
C GLN A 58 10.26 5.16 6.72
N ALA A 59 9.24 4.42 6.26
CA ALA A 59 8.32 4.93 5.25
C ALA A 59 7.57 6.18 5.73
N VAL A 60 7.11 6.18 6.99
CA VAL A 60 6.47 7.36 7.60
C VAL A 60 7.44 8.53 7.71
N ALA A 61 8.68 8.29 8.13
CA ALA A 61 9.72 9.32 8.17
C ALA A 61 10.03 9.90 6.77
N ALA A 62 9.89 9.09 5.71
CA ALA A 62 10.02 9.52 4.32
C ALA A 62 8.76 10.23 3.77
N GLY A 63 7.71 10.40 4.58
CA GLY A 63 6.50 11.14 4.22
C GLY A 63 5.31 10.26 3.82
N ALA A 64 5.34 8.95 4.10
CA ALA A 64 4.14 8.12 3.98
C ALA A 64 3.05 8.64 4.93
N ARG A 65 1.84 8.79 4.40
CA ARG A 65 0.68 9.30 5.14
C ARG A 65 -0.19 8.21 5.74
N ALA A 66 0.02 6.96 5.34
CA ALA A 66 -0.66 5.80 5.88
C ALA A 66 0.21 4.55 5.67
N VAL A 67 -0.06 3.51 6.46
CA VAL A 67 0.58 2.19 6.32
C VAL A 67 -0.48 1.10 6.22
N MET A 68 -0.25 0.07 5.42
CA MET A 68 -1.06 -1.15 5.36
C MET A 68 -0.26 -2.31 5.93
N VAL A 69 -0.88 -3.04 6.83
CA VAL A 69 -0.24 -4.10 7.64
C VAL A 69 -1.20 -5.27 7.85
N ASP A 70 -0.65 -6.44 8.18
CA ASP A 70 -1.43 -7.56 8.67
C ASP A 70 -1.60 -7.50 10.21
N PRO A 71 -2.47 -8.33 10.82
CA PRO A 71 -2.69 -8.29 12.28
C PRO A 71 -1.44 -8.60 13.10
N SER A 72 -0.50 -9.38 12.57
CA SER A 72 0.76 -9.71 13.26
C SER A 72 1.72 -8.51 13.32
N GLY A 73 1.65 -7.63 12.32
CA GLY A 73 2.45 -6.40 12.27
C GLY A 73 1.77 -5.18 12.90
N ASP A 74 0.47 -5.25 13.19
CA ASP A 74 -0.33 -4.10 13.67
C ASP A 74 0.26 -3.49 14.95
N ALA A 75 0.64 -4.32 15.92
CA ALA A 75 1.23 -3.86 17.18
C ALA A 75 2.57 -3.14 16.98
N ALA A 76 3.41 -3.62 16.06
CA ALA A 76 4.72 -3.03 15.79
C ALA A 76 4.62 -1.60 15.22
N VAL A 77 3.53 -1.32 14.50
CA VAL A 77 3.28 -0.02 13.88
C VAL A 77 2.30 0.86 14.66
N ALA A 78 1.76 0.39 15.79
CA ALA A 78 0.72 1.09 16.56
C ALA A 78 1.13 2.48 17.06
N ARG A 79 2.43 2.68 17.29
CA ARG A 79 3.00 3.96 17.73
C ARG A 79 3.17 5.00 16.62
N LEU A 80 2.95 4.63 15.36
CA LEU A 80 3.09 5.56 14.24
C LEU A 80 1.88 6.50 14.22
N ALA A 81 2.12 7.80 14.07
CA ALA A 81 1.08 8.83 14.08
C ALA A 81 0.28 8.92 12.76
N VAL A 82 0.25 7.85 11.97
CA VAL A 82 -0.46 7.77 10.69
C VAL A 82 -1.53 6.69 10.74
N PRO A 83 -2.62 6.81 9.95
CA PRO A 83 -3.61 5.75 9.83
C PRO A 83 -2.99 4.43 9.38
N ARG A 84 -3.47 3.34 9.99
CA ARG A 84 -3.09 1.96 9.66
C ARG A 84 -4.26 1.25 9.01
N LEU A 85 -4.03 0.62 7.86
CA LEU A 85 -4.97 -0.25 7.18
C LEU A 85 -4.63 -1.68 7.55
N VAL A 86 -5.38 -2.24 8.48
CA VAL A 86 -5.19 -3.62 8.94
C VAL A 86 -6.01 -4.54 8.04
N VAL A 87 -5.32 -5.44 7.34
CA VAL A 87 -5.91 -6.39 6.39
C VAL A 87 -5.49 -7.81 6.74
N SER A 88 -6.29 -8.82 6.41
CA SER A 88 -5.90 -10.22 6.68
C SER A 88 -4.69 -10.69 5.87
N ASP A 89 -4.50 -10.15 4.66
CA ASP A 89 -3.38 -10.44 3.77
C ASP A 89 -3.01 -9.19 2.96
N THR A 90 -1.81 -8.65 3.20
CA THR A 90 -1.30 -7.43 2.54
C THR A 90 -1.05 -7.61 1.05
N LEU A 91 -0.68 -8.80 0.59
CA LEU A 91 -0.44 -9.08 -0.83
C LEU A 91 -1.77 -9.12 -1.59
N ARG A 92 -2.78 -9.77 -1.02
CA ARG A 92 -4.13 -9.79 -1.59
C ARG A 92 -4.73 -8.38 -1.63
N ALA A 93 -4.61 -7.63 -0.53
CA ALA A 93 -5.06 -6.25 -0.44
C ALA A 93 -4.38 -5.36 -1.50
N LEU A 94 -3.07 -5.50 -1.73
CA LEU A 94 -2.36 -4.79 -2.78
C LEU A 94 -2.92 -5.11 -4.18
N ALA A 95 -3.25 -6.38 -4.45
CA ALA A 95 -3.90 -6.77 -5.70
C ALA A 95 -5.30 -6.15 -5.85
N ASP A 96 -6.07 -6.05 -4.76
CA ASP A 96 -7.39 -5.41 -4.77
C ASP A 96 -7.31 -3.89 -5.03
N LEU A 97 -6.29 -3.21 -4.47
CA LEU A 97 -6.00 -1.82 -4.80
C LEU A 97 -5.63 -1.65 -6.27
N ALA A 98 -4.80 -2.55 -6.82
CA ALA A 98 -4.46 -2.53 -8.24
C ALA A 98 -5.70 -2.71 -9.13
N ARG A 99 -6.63 -3.60 -8.75
CA ARG A 99 -7.92 -3.79 -9.44
C ARG A 99 -8.79 -2.53 -9.37
N LEU A 100 -8.85 -1.84 -8.23
CA LEU A 100 -9.55 -0.57 -8.08
C LEU A 100 -9.00 0.48 -9.06
N VAL A 101 -7.68 0.70 -9.02
CA VAL A 101 -6.99 1.67 -9.90
C VAL A 101 -7.19 1.30 -11.37
N ARG A 102 -7.19 0.02 -11.70
CA ARG A 102 -7.45 -0.44 -13.07
C ARG A 102 -8.88 -0.12 -13.51
N ARG A 103 -9.89 -0.45 -12.69
CA ARG A 103 -11.30 -0.17 -13.01
C ARG A 103 -11.57 1.33 -13.15
N SER A 104 -10.90 2.17 -12.35
CA SER A 104 -11.09 3.62 -12.41
C SER A 104 -10.50 4.28 -13.66
N ARG A 105 -9.64 3.59 -14.41
CA ARG A 105 -8.94 4.16 -15.58
C ARG A 105 -9.66 3.97 -16.93
N GLY A 106 -10.73 3.18 -17.00
CA GLY A 106 -11.65 3.12 -18.15
C GLY A 106 -11.07 2.77 -19.52
N LYS A 107 -9.78 2.42 -19.64
CA LYS A 107 -9.08 2.16 -20.92
C LYS A 107 -8.74 0.68 -21.08
N PRO A 108 -8.80 0.12 -22.30
CA PRO A 108 -8.26 -1.21 -22.58
C PRO A 108 -6.78 -1.24 -22.21
N VAL A 109 -6.31 -2.28 -21.54
CA VAL A 109 -4.87 -2.52 -21.47
C VAL A 109 -4.57 -3.98 -21.66
N VAL A 110 -3.57 -4.22 -22.50
CA VAL A 110 -3.03 -5.52 -22.84
C VAL A 110 -1.96 -5.87 -21.81
N ALA A 111 -2.03 -7.09 -21.27
CA ALA A 111 -0.95 -7.66 -20.48
C ALA A 111 -0.16 -8.60 -21.40
N VAL A 112 1.14 -8.34 -21.58
CA VAL A 112 2.05 -9.24 -22.28
C VAL A 112 2.76 -10.11 -21.25
N THR A 113 2.67 -11.43 -21.39
CA THR A 113 3.37 -12.41 -20.54
C THR A 113 4.41 -13.16 -21.36
N GLY A 114 5.57 -13.47 -20.77
CA GLY A 114 6.61 -14.30 -21.40
C GLY A 114 7.58 -14.83 -20.34
N SER A 115 8.15 -16.02 -20.50
CA SER A 115 9.05 -16.64 -19.51
C SER A 115 10.46 -16.05 -19.52
N ASN A 116 10.92 -15.51 -20.65
CA ASN A 116 12.15 -14.71 -20.81
C ASN A 116 11.88 -13.54 -21.78
N GLY A 117 12.39 -12.33 -21.50
CA GLY A 117 12.32 -11.19 -22.43
C GLY A 117 11.26 -10.10 -22.17
N LYS A 118 10.90 -9.78 -20.91
CA LYS A 118 9.98 -8.65 -20.60
C LYS A 118 10.62 -7.25 -20.69
N THR A 119 11.90 -7.18 -21.05
CA THR A 119 12.63 -5.92 -21.27
C THR A 119 13.71 -6.09 -22.34
N THR A 120 13.32 -6.03 -23.62
CA THR A 120 14.24 -5.70 -24.72
C THR A 120 13.45 -4.90 -25.76
N THR A 121 14.01 -3.75 -26.17
CA THR A 121 13.49 -2.80 -27.17
C THR A 121 13.42 -3.41 -28.57
#